data_AF-A0A443QRY7-F1
#
_entry.id   AF-A0A443QRY7-F1
#
_cell.length_a   1.000
_cell.length_b   1.000
_cell.length_c   1.000
_cell.angle_alpha   90.00
_cell.angle_beta   90.00
_cell.angle_gamma   90.00
#
_symmetry.space_group_name_H-M   'P 1'
#
loop_
_entity.id
_entity.type
_entity.pdbx_description
1 polymer ?
#
loop_
_entity_poly.entity_id
_entity_poly.type
_entity_poly.pdbx_seq_one_letter_code
_entity_poly.pdbx_strand_id
1 'polypeptide(L)' 'MNTSVDPCDDFYKFTCGKWAQVHPRPKGEEQWGNLILLSKQIKTKLKGLNYFVNCLK' A
#
# COMPACT_ATOMS: atom_id res chain seq x y z
N MET A 1 0.11 11.76 7.23
CA MET A 1 -0.59 12.70 8.11
C MET A 1 -0.47 14.12 7.57
N ASN A 2 -1.60 14.82 7.46
CA ASN A 2 -1.68 16.25 7.20
C ASN A 2 -2.12 16.97 8.48
N THR A 3 -1.17 17.40 9.30
CA THR A 3 -1.46 18.06 10.59
C THR A 3 -2.02 19.47 10.47
N SER A 4 -2.13 20.01 9.25
CA SER A 4 -2.77 21.30 8.98
C SER A 4 -4.30 21.21 8.85
N VAL A 5 -4.88 20.00 8.94
CA VAL A 5 -6.32 19.76 8.90
C VAL A 5 -6.79 19.42 10.30
N ASP A 6 -7.90 19.99 10.76
CA ASP A 6 -8.50 19.58 12.04
C ASP A 6 -9.08 18.16 11.89
N PRO A 7 -8.72 17.19 12.75
CA PRO A 7 -9.29 15.85 12.71
C PRO A 7 -10.81 15.81 12.94
N CYS A 8 -11.40 16.81 13.59
CA CYS A 8 -12.85 16.94 13.76
C CYS A 8 -13.57 17.32 12.46
N ASP A 9 -12.88 18.02 11.54
CA ASP A 9 -13.43 18.43 10.25
C ASP A 9 -13.29 17.33 9.18
N ASP A 10 -12.09 16.73 9.07
CA ASP A 10 -11.81 15.66 8.11
C ASP A 10 -10.70 14.74 8.63
N PHE A 11 -11.11 13.76 9.42
CA PHE A 11 -10.20 12.77 10.00
C PHE A 11 -9.41 11.99 8.94
N TYR A 12 -10.02 11.72 7.79
CA TYR A 12 -9.35 11.01 6.70
C TYR A 12 -8.20 11.85 6.14
N LYS A 13 -8.45 13.13 5.86
CA LYS A 13 -7.42 14.03 5.34
C LYS A 13 -6.37 14.36 6.40
N PHE A 14 -6.73 14.45 7.67
CA PHE A 14 -5.76 14.56 8.76
C PHE A 14 -4.81 13.35 8.78
N THR A 15 -5.31 12.12 8.77
CA THR A 15 -4.47 10.92 8.86
C THR A 15 -3.73 10.60 7.55
N CYS A 16 -4.44 10.66 6.42
CA CYS A 16 -3.99 10.17 5.11
C CYS A 16 -3.75 11.27 4.07
N GLY A 17 -4.09 12.54 4.30
CA GLY A 17 -4.16 13.57 3.24
C GLY A 17 -2.85 13.92 2.53
N LYS A 18 -1.68 13.54 3.07
CA LYS A 18 -0.38 13.66 2.37
C LYS A 18 0.07 12.37 1.68
N TRP A 19 -0.65 11.27 1.85
CA TRP A 19 -0.24 9.95 1.39
C TRP A 19 -0.06 9.88 -0.12
N ALA A 20 -1.01 10.41 -0.90
CA ALA A 20 -0.92 10.41 -2.36
C ALA A 20 0.24 11.26 -2.92
N GLN A 21 0.74 12.24 -2.15
CA GLN A 21 1.88 13.08 -2.54
C GLN A 21 3.22 12.33 -2.35
N VAL A 22 3.33 11.57 -1.26
CA VAL A 22 4.54 10.81 -0.91
C VAL A 22 4.55 9.43 -1.59
N HIS A 23 3.37 8.89 -1.89
CA HIS A 23 3.16 7.59 -2.51
C HIS A 23 2.26 7.74 -3.74
N PRO A 24 2.79 8.28 -4.85
CA PRO A 24 2.02 8.40 -6.09
C PRO A 24 1.57 7.01 -6.56
N ARG A 25 0.32 6.92 -7.05
CA ARG A 25 -0.23 5.67 -7.55
C ARG A 25 0.52 5.21 -8.81
N PRO A 26 1.11 3.99 -8.80
CA PRO A 26 1.75 3.45 -9.99
C PRO A 26 0.75 3.29 -11.15
N LYS A 27 1.24 3.45 -12.37
CA LYS A 27 0.43 3.24 -13.58
C LYS A 27 -0.09 1.80 -13.61
N GLY A 28 -1.37 1.64 -13.91
CA GLY A 28 -2.04 0.33 -13.99
C GLY A 28 -2.61 -0.18 -12.66
N GLU A 29 -2.41 0.54 -11.55
CA GLU A 29 -3.10 0.24 -10.30
C GLU A 29 -4.44 0.98 -10.23
N GLU A 30 -5.52 0.26 -9.96
CA GLU A 30 -6.84 0.87 -9.74
C GLU A 30 -6.93 1.46 -8.33
N GLN A 31 -6.44 0.70 -7.34
CA GLN A 31 -6.45 1.07 -5.93
C GLN A 31 -5.02 1.28 -5.43
N TRP A 32 -4.86 2.25 -4.53
CA TRP A 32 -3.56 2.55 -3.93
C TRP A 32 -3.76 2.90 -2.46
N GLY A 33 -3.12 2.12 -1.61
CA GLY A 33 -3.24 2.25 -0.16
C GLY A 33 -2.47 1.15 0.56
N ASN A 34 -2.48 1.20 1.89
CA ASN A 34 -1.75 0.25 2.73
C ASN A 34 -2.17 -1.21 2.49
N LEU A 35 -3.47 -1.47 2.28
CA LEU A 35 -3.95 -2.83 2.03
C LEU A 35 -3.38 -3.40 0.72
N ILE A 36 -3.36 -2.60 -0.35
CA ILE A 36 -2.80 -3.02 -1.65
C ILE A 36 -1.30 -3.27 -1.53
N LEU A 37 -0.57 -2.43 -0.79
CA LEU A 37 0.85 -2.62 -0.51
C LEU A 37 1.10 -3.95 0.23
N LEU A 38 0.31 -4.23 1.27
CA LEU A 38 0.39 -5.48 2.02
C LEU A 38 0.09 -6.69 1.13
N SER A 39 -1.00 -6.66 0.36
CA SER A 39 -1.36 -7.74 -0.57
C SER A 39 -0.26 -8.01 -1.60
N LYS A 40 0.38 -6.95 -2.12
CA LYS A 40 1.54 -7.08 -3.02
C LYS A 40 2.72 -7.75 -2.33
N GLN A 41 3.05 -7.36 -1.11
CA GLN A 41 4.14 -7.97 -0.34
C GLN A 41 3.88 -9.46 -0.08
N ILE A 42 2.66 -9.80 0.34
CA ILE A 42 2.24 -11.20 0.54
C ILE A 42 2.38 -11.98 -0.77
N LYS A 43 1.85 -11.44 -1.89
CA LYS A 43 1.94 -12.10 -3.21
C LYS A 43 3.39 -12.32 -3.65
N THR A 44 4.28 -11.37 -3.41
CA THR A 44 5.71 -11.52 -3.72
C THR A 44 6.36 -12.62 -2.88
N LYS A 45 6.06 -12.66 -1.57
CA LYS A 45 6.57 -13.73 -0.69
C LYS A 45 6.05 -15.11 -1.12
N LEU A 46 4.76 -15.24 -1.42
CA LEU A 46 4.17 -16.48 -1.92
C LEU A 46 4.81 -16.94 -3.23
N LYS A 47 5.07 -16.03 -4.17
CA LYS A 47 5.81 -16.36 -5.40
C LYS A 47 7.21 -16.89 -5.08
N GLY A 48 7.96 -16.22 -4.21
CA GLY A 48 9.28 -16.66 -3.79
C GLY A 48 9.27 -18.05 -3.14
N LEU A 49 8.28 -18.32 -2.28
CA LEU A 49 8.07 -19.65 -1.70
C LEU A 49 7.75 -20.69 -2.77
N ASN A 50 6.90 -20.38 -3.74
CA ASN A 50 6.60 -21.30 -4.85
C ASN A 50 7.85 -21.61 -5.69
N TYR A 51 8.69 -20.62 -5.98
CA TYR A 51 9.96 -20.85 -6.67
C TYR A 51 10.90 -21.73 -5.84
N PHE A 52 10.99 -21.49 -4.54
CA PHE A 52 11.79 -22.30 -3.62
C PHE A 52 11.31 -23.76 -3.59
N VAL A 53 10.01 -23.98 -3.45
CA VAL A 53 9.41 -25.32 -3.46
C VAL A 53 9.65 -26.03 -4.80
N ASN A 54 9.53 -25.33 -5.92
CA ASN A 54 9.79 -25.90 -7.24
C ASN A 54 11.28 -26.23 -7.47
N CYS A 55 12.21 -25.50 -6.85
CA CYS A 55 13.65 -25.77 -6.93
C CYS A 55 14.07 -27.00 -6.11
N LEU A 56 13.28 -27.38 -5.10
CA LEU A 56 13.52 -28.55 -4.25
C LEU A 56 12.93 -29.85 -4.83
N LYS A 57 12.13 -29.77 -5.89
CA LYS A 57 11.63 -30.92 -6.66
C LYS A 57 12.58 -31.20 -7.81
#